data_AF-A0A7V5DWW2-F1
#
_entry.id   AF-A0A7V5DWW2-F1
#
_cell.length_a   1.000
_cell.length_b   1.000
_cell.length_c   1.000
_cell.angle_alpha   90.00
_cell.angle_beta   90.00
_cell.angle_gamma   90.00
#
_symmetry.space_group_name_H-M   'P 1'
#
loop_
_entity.id
_entity.type
_entity.pdbx_description
1 polymer ?
#
loop_
_entity_poly.entity_id
_entity_poly.type
_entity_poly.pdbx_seq_one_letter_code
_entity_poly.pdbx_strand_id
1 'polypeptide(L)'
;MHETPTLTVQASSGDVRIYFRNRMLFHHNPENPGFRFGTAEGIFKVTKGNFSIREKGRKEIAPADCRVESYSAHQETLRFRSPTAVELSFSISEGHVQVEPRSFPPEINRFVYSLPLEGEEHVYGCGEQFSR
;
A
#
# COMPACT_ATOMS: atom_id res chain seq x y z
N MET A 1 -14.71 18.90 -22.17
CA MET A 1 -13.34 19.05 -21.64
C MET A 1 -13.10 17.86 -20.74
N HIS A 2 -12.20 16.95 -21.11
CA HIS A 2 -11.83 15.86 -20.22
C HIS A 2 -10.81 16.42 -19.22
N GLU A 3 -11.19 16.44 -17.96
CA GLU A 3 -10.33 16.89 -16.87
C GLU A 3 -9.12 15.96 -16.79
N THR A 4 -7.91 16.51 -16.84
CA THR A 4 -6.68 15.71 -16.71
C THR A 4 -6.68 15.11 -15.30
N PRO A 5 -6.58 13.77 -15.14
CA PRO A 5 -6.61 13.16 -13.83
C PRO A 5 -5.39 13.59 -13.00
N THR A 6 -5.62 13.88 -11.72
CA THR A 6 -4.59 14.32 -10.78
C THR A 6 -4.62 13.54 -9.48
N LEU A 7 -3.48 13.50 -8.80
CA LEU A 7 -3.38 13.09 -7.41
C LEU A 7 -3.56 14.33 -6.54
N THR A 8 -4.36 14.20 -5.47
CA THR A 8 -4.47 15.23 -4.44
C THR A 8 -3.88 14.71 -3.15
N VAL A 9 -2.97 15.48 -2.54
CA VAL A 9 -2.34 15.13 -1.26
C VAL A 9 -2.83 16.07 -0.18
N GLN A 10 -3.28 15.50 0.93
CA GLN A 10 -3.51 16.23 2.17
C GLN A 10 -2.50 15.70 3.19
N ALA A 11 -1.56 16.55 3.58
CA ALA A 11 -0.53 16.19 4.56
C ALA A 11 -0.53 17.18 5.72
N SER A 12 -0.51 16.63 6.94
CA SER A 12 -0.28 17.35 8.19
C SER A 12 0.73 16.56 9.03
N SER A 13 1.17 17.08 10.18
CA SER A 13 2.24 16.45 10.96
C SER A 13 1.93 14.98 11.30
N GLY A 14 2.61 14.05 10.63
CA GLY A 14 2.45 12.61 10.79
C GLY A 14 1.26 11.98 10.07
N ASP A 15 0.36 12.76 9.47
CA ASP A 15 -0.85 12.25 8.82
C ASP A 15 -0.86 12.64 7.33
N VAL A 16 -0.94 11.64 6.46
CA VAL A 16 -0.92 11.81 5.00
C VAL A 16 -2.08 11.05 4.37
N ARG A 17 -2.83 11.74 3.51
CA ARG A 17 -3.90 11.17 2.68
C ARG A 17 -3.63 11.47 1.21
N ILE A 18 -3.79 10.46 0.35
CA ILE A 18 -3.72 10.60 -1.11
C ILE A 18 -5.08 10.25 -1.71
N TYR A 19 -5.56 11.09 -2.62
CA TYR A 19 -6.81 10.91 -3.32
C TYR A 19 -6.61 10.86 -4.82
N PHE A 20 -7.47 10.10 -5.48
CA PHE A 20 -7.61 10.05 -6.94
C PHE A 20 -9.09 10.04 -7.30
N ARG A 21 -9.54 10.97 -8.14
CA ARG A 21 -10.96 11.12 -8.52
C ARG A 21 -11.89 11.16 -7.30
N ASN A 22 -11.49 11.93 -6.28
CA ASN A 22 -12.22 12.12 -5.03
C ASN A 22 -12.46 10.83 -4.22
N ARG A 23 -11.67 9.77 -4.44
CA ARG A 23 -11.61 8.57 -3.60
C ARG A 23 -10.27 8.51 -2.87
N MET A 24 -10.29 8.18 -1.59
CA MET A 24 -9.05 8.03 -0.82
C MET A 24 -8.35 6.72 -1.19
N LEU A 25 -7.12 6.81 -1.70
CA LEU A 25 -6.32 5.64 -2.08
C LEU A 25 -5.34 5.21 -0.99
N PHE A 26 -4.94 6.15 -0.14
CA PHE A 26 -3.94 5.94 0.88
C PHE A 26 -4.23 6.84 2.06
N HIS A 27 -4.13 6.28 3.26
CA HIS A 27 -4.09 7.02 4.50
C HIS A 27 -3.01 6.43 5.38
N HIS A 28 -2.14 7.29 5.91
CA HIS A 28 -1.13 6.91 6.87
C HIS A 28 -1.10 7.88 8.03
N ASN A 29 -1.10 7.34 9.24
CA ASN A 29 -0.62 8.01 10.44
C ASN A 29 0.02 6.98 11.40
N PRO A 30 0.70 7.40 12.48
CA PRO A 30 1.40 6.47 13.36
C PRO A 30 0.50 5.41 14.01
N GLU A 31 -0.78 5.73 14.21
CA GLU A 31 -1.78 4.80 14.79
C GLU A 31 -2.36 3.86 13.73
N ASN A 32 -2.46 4.32 12.49
CA ASN A 32 -3.07 3.64 11.35
C ASN A 32 -2.10 3.69 10.17
N PRO A 33 -1.09 2.81 10.12
CA PRO A 33 -0.09 2.83 9.07
C PRO A 33 -0.71 2.37 7.74
N GLY A 34 -0.57 3.21 6.71
CA GLY A 34 -1.08 2.92 5.36
C GLY A 34 -0.42 1.73 4.67
N PHE A 35 0.72 1.27 5.17
CA PHE A 35 1.31 -0.01 4.80
C PHE A 35 2.19 -0.54 5.92
N ARG A 36 2.49 -1.83 5.86
CA ARG A 36 3.43 -2.53 6.73
C ARG A 36 4.29 -3.45 5.87
N PHE A 37 5.49 -3.75 6.32
CA PHE A 37 6.40 -4.60 5.57
C PHE A 37 7.27 -5.41 6.53
N GLY A 38 7.90 -6.46 6.03
CA GLY A 38 8.70 -7.30 6.91
C GLY A 38 9.15 -8.61 6.30
N THR A 39 9.33 -9.60 7.17
CA THR A 39 9.88 -10.90 6.79
C THR A 39 9.05 -12.04 7.37
N ALA A 40 8.92 -13.12 6.61
CA ALA A 40 8.42 -14.39 7.11
C ALA A 40 8.92 -15.56 6.22
N GLU A 41 8.98 -16.75 6.80
CA GLU A 41 9.25 -17.98 6.07
C GLU A 41 7.93 -18.55 5.52
N GLY A 42 7.88 -18.84 4.22
CA GLY A 42 6.74 -19.52 3.60
C GLY A 42 6.89 -21.05 3.68
N ILE A 43 5.84 -21.72 4.16
CA ILE A 43 5.78 -23.18 4.27
C ILE A 43 4.73 -23.70 3.29
N PHE A 44 5.18 -24.46 2.29
CA PHE A 44 4.34 -24.95 1.21
C PHE A 44 4.31 -26.49 1.21
N LYS A 45 3.12 -27.08 1.29
CA LYS A 45 2.90 -28.52 1.17
C LYS A 45 1.90 -28.81 0.05
N VAL A 46 2.23 -29.76 -0.82
CA VAL A 46 1.37 -30.17 -1.93
C VAL A 46 0.96 -31.62 -1.74
N THR A 47 -0.33 -31.92 -1.90
CA THR A 47 -0.84 -33.29 -1.85
C THR A 47 -1.99 -33.47 -2.84
N LYS A 48 -1.74 -34.24 -3.92
CA LYS A 48 -2.73 -34.52 -4.97
C LYS A 48 -3.42 -33.26 -5.52
N GLY A 49 -2.65 -32.21 -5.79
CA GLY A 49 -3.17 -30.93 -6.28
C GLY A 49 -3.72 -29.98 -5.21
N ASN A 50 -3.84 -30.41 -3.95
CA ASN A 50 -4.20 -29.54 -2.83
C ASN A 50 -2.95 -28.87 -2.26
N PHE A 51 -3.05 -27.56 -2.00
CA PHE A 51 -1.98 -26.77 -1.41
C PHE A 51 -2.32 -26.41 0.04
N SER A 52 -1.39 -26.67 0.96
CA SER A 52 -1.38 -26.05 2.30
C SER A 52 -0.26 -25.02 2.33
N ILE A 53 -0.65 -23.75 2.40
CA ILE A 53 0.27 -22.60 2.45
C ILE A 53 0.17 -22.00 3.85
N ARG A 54 1.31 -21.88 4.55
CA ARG A 54 1.41 -21.28 5.89
C ARG A 54 2.63 -20.37 5.95
N GLU A 55 2.68 -19.53 6.99
CA GLU A 55 3.86 -18.73 7.31
C GLU A 55 4.36 -18.97 8.73
N LYS A 56 5.66 -18.79 8.95
CA LYS A 56 6.31 -18.87 10.28
C LYS A 56 7.24 -17.68 10.49
N GLY A 57 7.35 -17.26 11.75
CA GLY A 57 8.36 -16.28 12.17
C GLY A 57 8.13 -14.87 11.60
N ARG A 58 6.86 -14.50 11.39
CA ARG A 58 6.51 -13.18 10.84
C ARG A 58 7.03 -12.06 11.74
N LYS A 59 7.77 -11.14 11.13
CA LYS A 59 8.18 -9.87 11.69
C LYS A 59 7.61 -8.78 10.81
N GLU A 60 7.03 -7.75 11.42
CA GLU A 60 6.38 -6.66 10.72
C GLU A 60 6.84 -5.33 11.28
N ILE A 61 7.06 -4.38 10.37
CA ILE A 61 7.47 -3.02 10.66
C ILE A 61 6.37 -2.12 10.10
N ALA A 62 5.80 -1.31 10.98
CA ALA A 62 4.99 -0.16 10.61
C ALA A 62 5.91 1.07 10.56
N PRO A 63 6.04 1.76 9.42
CA PRO A 63 6.74 3.04 9.39
C PRO A 63 6.01 4.04 10.29
N ALA A 64 6.75 4.85 11.05
CA ALA A 64 6.18 5.73 12.06
C ALA A 64 5.95 7.16 11.53
N ASP A 65 6.92 7.70 10.80
CA ASP A 65 6.82 9.05 10.24
C ASP A 65 6.73 8.98 8.71
N CYS A 66 5.91 9.85 8.14
CA CYS A 66 5.80 10.05 6.70
C CYS A 66 6.17 11.49 6.34
N ARG A 67 6.91 11.64 5.23
CA ARG A 67 7.21 12.92 4.60
C ARG A 67 6.90 12.84 3.11
N VAL A 68 6.21 13.84 2.60
CA VAL A 68 6.05 14.03 1.15
C VAL A 68 7.36 14.62 0.63
N GLU A 69 8.06 13.92 -0.26
CA GLU A 69 9.35 14.37 -0.82
C GLU A 69 9.21 15.11 -2.15
N SER A 70 8.25 14.69 -2.97
CA SER A 70 7.94 15.33 -4.24
C SER A 70 6.44 15.40 -4.40
N TYR A 71 5.93 16.57 -4.76
CA TYR A 71 4.52 16.82 -5.02
C TYR A 71 4.32 17.37 -6.43
N SER A 72 3.46 16.71 -7.20
CA SER A 72 3.03 17.15 -8.53
C SER A 72 1.66 16.58 -8.86
N ALA A 73 0.95 17.20 -9.80
CA ALA A 73 -0.38 16.74 -10.20
C ALA A 73 -0.43 15.26 -10.65
N HIS A 74 0.68 14.66 -11.07
CA HIS A 74 0.71 13.31 -11.66
C HIS A 74 1.60 12.30 -10.93
N GLN A 75 2.42 12.76 -9.99
CA GLN A 75 3.34 11.91 -9.25
C GLN A 75 3.60 12.47 -7.85
N GLU A 76 3.49 11.58 -6.88
CA GLU A 76 3.72 11.82 -5.47
C GLU A 76 4.70 10.78 -4.92
N THR A 77 5.74 11.23 -4.23
CA THR A 77 6.69 10.32 -3.56
C THR A 77 6.64 10.58 -2.07
N LEU A 78 6.27 9.54 -1.31
CA LEU A 78 6.26 9.55 0.13
C LEU A 78 7.49 8.80 0.65
N ARG A 79 8.33 9.47 1.45
CA ARG A 79 9.41 8.81 2.21
C ARG A 79 8.94 8.59 3.64
N PHE A 80 9.14 7.37 4.12
CA PHE A 80 8.81 7.00 5.48
C PHE A 80 10.07 6.77 6.31
N ARG A 81 10.02 7.20 7.57
CA ARG A 81 11.01 6.83 8.56
C ARG A 81 10.61 5.49 9.18
N SER A 82 11.49 4.53 8.99
CA SER A 82 11.54 3.28 9.75
C SER A 82 13.02 3.04 10.13
N PRO A 83 13.42 1.90 10.74
CA PRO A 83 14.84 1.57 10.89
C PRO A 83 15.65 1.71 9.59
N THR A 84 14.99 1.62 8.44
CA THR A 84 15.52 1.97 7.11
C THR A 84 14.59 2.98 6.40
N ALA A 85 15.12 3.90 5.61
CA ALA A 85 14.28 4.79 4.81
C ALA A 85 13.62 3.98 3.68
N VAL A 86 12.29 3.95 3.64
CA VAL A 86 11.51 3.29 2.60
C VAL A 86 10.62 4.31 1.91
N GLU A 87 10.26 4.05 0.65
CA GLU A 87 9.50 4.97 -0.18
C GLU A 87 8.26 4.29 -0.76
N LEU A 88 7.18 5.05 -0.91
CA LEU A 88 6.06 4.70 -1.79
C LEU A 88 5.88 5.79 -2.82
N SER A 89 5.94 5.41 -4.09
CA SER A 89 5.66 6.29 -5.22
C SER A 89 4.24 6.04 -5.71
N PHE A 90 3.49 7.11 -5.91
CA PHE A 90 2.19 7.12 -6.55
C PHE A 90 2.34 7.89 -7.86
N SER A 91 1.94 7.31 -8.98
CA SER A 91 1.99 7.99 -10.29
C SER A 91 0.74 7.70 -11.10
N ILE A 92 0.37 8.63 -11.98
CA ILE A 92 -0.69 8.42 -12.95
C ILE A 92 -0.07 7.99 -14.27
N SER A 93 -0.45 6.81 -14.75
CA SER A 93 -0.08 6.30 -16.07
C SER A 93 -1.33 5.79 -16.77
N GLU A 94 -1.57 6.23 -17.99
CA GLU A 94 -2.72 5.80 -18.81
C GLU A 94 -4.09 5.94 -18.12
N GLY A 95 -4.23 6.92 -17.22
CA GLY A 95 -5.46 7.15 -16.46
C GLY A 95 -5.64 6.25 -15.23
N HIS A 96 -4.64 5.45 -14.88
CA HIS A 96 -4.58 4.60 -13.69
C HIS A 96 -3.56 5.13 -12.69
N VAL A 97 -3.81 4.90 -11.40
CA VAL A 97 -2.81 5.14 -10.36
C VAL A 97 -1.95 3.89 -10.20
N GLN A 98 -0.66 4.04 -10.40
CA GLN A 98 0.36 3.05 -10.07
C GLN A 98 0.91 3.38 -8.68
N VAL A 99 0.98 2.36 -7.82
CA VAL A 99 1.61 2.45 -6.49
C VAL A 99 2.82 1.53 -6.49
N GLU A 100 3.99 2.08 -6.19
CA GLU A 100 5.27 1.37 -6.27
C GLU A 100 6.03 1.48 -4.93
N PRO A 101 6.20 0.38 -4.20
CA PRO A 101 7.13 0.28 -3.08
C PRO A 101 8.58 0.38 -3.58
N ARG A 102 9.36 1.32 -3.03
CA ARG A 102 10.76 1.59 -3.39
C ARG A 102 11.66 1.62 -2.17
N SER A 103 12.95 1.41 -2.37
CA SER A 103 13.97 1.54 -1.33
C SER A 103 13.77 0.61 -0.11
N PHE A 104 13.12 -0.55 -0.31
CA PHE A 104 12.98 -1.56 0.74
C PHE A 104 14.29 -2.35 0.92
N PRO A 105 14.65 -2.72 2.16
CA PRO A 105 15.77 -3.61 2.39
C PRO A 105 15.61 -4.95 1.64
N PRO A 106 16.70 -5.53 1.12
CA PRO A 106 16.65 -6.72 0.26
C PRO A 106 16.09 -7.97 0.96
N GLU A 107 16.14 -8.03 2.29
CA GLU A 107 15.60 -9.13 3.08
C GLU A 107 14.07 -9.09 3.21
N ILE A 108 13.42 -7.97 2.90
CA ILE A 108 11.98 -7.80 3.00
C ILE A 108 11.27 -8.68 1.98
N ASN A 109 10.39 -9.55 2.45
CA ASN A 109 9.64 -10.49 1.62
C ASN A 109 8.13 -10.52 1.95
N ARG A 110 7.65 -9.55 2.73
CA ARG A 110 6.24 -9.32 3.02
C ARG A 110 5.94 -7.84 2.90
N PHE A 111 4.80 -7.55 2.27
CA PHE A 111 4.26 -6.21 2.13
C PHE A 111 2.75 -6.28 2.32
N VAL A 112 2.21 -5.39 3.14
CA VAL A 112 0.79 -5.27 3.44
C VAL A 112 0.41 -3.83 3.16
N TYR A 113 -0.49 -3.62 2.22
CA TYR A 113 -1.02 -2.31 1.88
C TYR A 113 -2.43 -2.16 2.45
N SER A 114 -2.69 -1.07 3.16
CA SER A 114 -4.00 -0.78 3.76
C SER A 114 -4.77 0.14 2.83
N LEU A 115 -5.78 -0.38 2.13
CA LEU A 115 -6.73 0.45 1.37
C LEU A 115 -7.78 1.03 2.33
N PRO A 116 -7.96 2.37 2.38
CA PRO A 116 -9.07 2.97 3.10
C PRO A 116 -10.41 2.48 2.53
N LEU A 117 -11.35 2.15 3.42
CA LEU A 117 -12.74 1.85 3.06
C LEU A 117 -13.62 3.06 3.39
N GLU A 118 -14.58 3.37 2.53
CA GLU A 118 -15.51 4.48 2.73
C GLU A 118 -16.92 3.93 3.08
N GLY A 119 -17.39 4.16 4.30
CA GLY A 119 -18.75 3.78 4.72
C GLY A 119 -19.03 2.27 4.66
N GLU A 120 -20.16 1.89 4.06
CA GLU A 120 -20.60 0.50 3.88
C GLU A 120 -20.16 -0.07 2.52
N GLU A 121 -18.91 0.19 2.11
CA GLU A 121 -18.41 -0.26 0.81
C GLU A 121 -18.38 -1.80 0.72
N HIS A 122 -18.83 -2.31 -0.43
CA HIS A 122 -18.80 -3.73 -0.76
C HIS A 122 -17.69 -4.01 -1.76
N VAL A 123 -16.91 -5.07 -1.51
CA VAL A 123 -15.84 -5.52 -2.39
C VAL A 123 -16.31 -6.75 -3.17
N TYR A 124 -16.16 -6.71 -4.48
CA TYR A 124 -16.50 -7.80 -5.40
C TYR A 124 -15.29 -8.17 -6.26
N GLY A 125 -15.30 -9.37 -6.85
CA GLY A 125 -14.23 -9.84 -7.73
C GLY A 125 -13.38 -10.92 -7.07
N CYS A 126 -12.06 -10.74 -7.05
CA CYS A 126 -11.08 -11.76 -6.62
C CYS A 126 -11.13 -13.06 -7.45
N GLY A 127 -11.51 -12.98 -8.73
CA GLY A 127 -11.64 -14.12 -9.63
C GLY A 127 -12.98 -14.83 -9.50
N GLU A 128 -13.00 -16.14 -9.76
CA GLU A 128 -14.19 -16.98 -9.62
C GLU A 128 -14.34 -17.43 -8.16
N GLN A 129 -15.40 -16.97 -7.50
CA GLN A 129 -15.67 -17.22 -6.08
C GLN A 129 -16.93 -18.07 -5.93
N PHE A 130 -16.82 -19.20 -5.23
CA PHE A 130 -17.93 -20.14 -4.96
C PHE A 130 -18.57 -19.93 -3.59
N SER A 131 -17.95 -19.10 -2.74
CA SER A 131 -18.41 -18.75 -1.39
C SER A 131 -17.97 -17.32 -1.05
N ARG A 132 -18.50 -16.76 0.04
CA ARG A 132 -18.18 -15.43 0.56
C ARG A 132 -17.58 -15.56 1.96
#